data_AF-A0A952S688-F1
#
_entry.id   AF-A0A952S688-F1
#
_cell.length_a   1.000
_cell.length_b   1.000
_cell.length_c   1.000
_cell.angle_alpha   90.00
_cell.angle_beta   90.00
_cell.angle_gamma   90.00
#
_symmetry.space_group_name_H-M   'P 1'
#
loop_
_entity.id
_entity.type
_entity.pdbx_description
1 polymer ?
#
loop_
_entity_poly.entity_id
_entity_poly.type
_entity_poly.pdbx_seq_one_letter_code
_entity_poly.pdbx_strand_id
1 'polypeptide(L)'
;MMKHPETNFSEKDIRTAAAIVRIFETGLPAGRYSALAVLNDGAGISYGVSQFTHRSGSLQKVVEQYLANGGTVAVNTFRKHLPALRLRTASAIRSLAANAEFRNSLVRAGATDEMRAAQEHVAYEMYMLPALRACAGSGFTLVLSLAVIYDSLTHGSYAMIRDRVRIKSSEKEFEKAWITDYVRRRDAWLASVPRLSVTRYRTKFFLDLIAVGKWHLELPLKVNGALLTEKGLNLSPAQADEGRTAVGPYDRPSKTKMLHHAPSQLPLFPAKHPQARQPESGSVLPTLDEIEARIDRIAAKYDQVERIAHKTLTRTDRAKSLWTTVAGTLWQTGWAVFGIIAGLPREVWFFVAITAAILTLIYLYRQISLGKIRENNADEIV
;
A
#
# COMPACT_ATOMS: atom_id res chain seq x y z
N MET A 1 -12.81 -15.33 -22.88
CA MET A 1 -13.80 -14.76 -21.95
C MET A 1 -13.92 -15.72 -20.77
N MET A 2 -13.37 -15.38 -19.61
CA MET A 2 -13.46 -16.24 -18.41
C MET A 2 -14.93 -16.26 -17.97
N LYS A 3 -15.55 -17.44 -17.89
CA LYS A 3 -16.88 -17.58 -17.29
C LYS A 3 -16.73 -17.32 -15.79
N HIS A 4 -17.26 -16.20 -15.32
CA HIS A 4 -17.39 -15.97 -13.89
C HIS A 4 -18.41 -16.97 -13.33
N PRO A 5 -18.27 -17.45 -12.08
CA PRO A 5 -19.39 -18.05 -11.38
C PRO A 5 -20.59 -17.08 -11.39
N GLU A 6 -21.80 -17.53 -11.04
CA GLU A 6 -22.91 -16.59 -10.87
C GLU A 6 -22.54 -15.57 -9.78
N THR A 7 -22.06 -14.39 -10.20
CA THR A 7 -21.63 -13.31 -9.32
C THR A 7 -22.54 -12.13 -9.52
N ASN A 8 -22.93 -11.49 -8.42
CA ASN A 8 -23.73 -10.27 -8.43
C ASN A 8 -22.95 -9.02 -8.90
N PHE A 9 -21.73 -9.20 -9.43
CA PHE A 9 -20.85 -8.12 -9.87
C PHE A 9 -20.75 -8.12 -11.39
N SER A 10 -20.85 -6.93 -11.98
CA SER A 10 -20.56 -6.75 -13.40
C SER A 10 -19.06 -6.87 -13.68
N GLU A 11 -18.70 -7.06 -14.95
CA GLU A 11 -17.28 -7.03 -15.36
C GLU A 11 -16.60 -5.71 -14.98
N LYS A 12 -17.35 -4.60 -15.06
CA LYS A 12 -16.86 -3.27 -14.66
C LYS A 12 -16.54 -3.20 -13.17
N ASP A 13 -17.37 -3.81 -12.33
CA ASP A 13 -17.16 -3.86 -10.87
C ASP A 13 -15.89 -4.61 -10.53
N ILE A 14 -15.69 -5.77 -11.16
CA ILE A 14 -14.50 -6.60 -11.00
C ILE A 14 -13.25 -5.83 -11.47
N ARG A 15 -13.30 -5.17 -12.62
CA ARG A 15 -12.19 -4.35 -13.14
C ARG A 15 -11.89 -3.16 -12.22
N THR A 16 -12.90 -2.53 -11.65
CA THR A 16 -12.75 -1.40 -10.71
C THR A 16 -12.05 -1.85 -9.42
N ALA A 17 -12.51 -2.94 -8.81
CA ALA A 17 -11.87 -3.54 -7.65
C ALA A 17 -10.42 -3.95 -7.94
N ALA A 18 -10.18 -4.57 -9.10
CA ALA A 18 -8.84 -4.95 -9.54
C ALA A 18 -7.91 -3.74 -9.71
N ALA A 19 -8.37 -2.68 -10.38
CA ALA A 19 -7.58 -1.49 -10.62
C ALA A 19 -7.17 -0.77 -9.32
N ILE A 20 -8.06 -0.72 -8.32
CA ILE A 20 -7.74 -0.14 -7.00
C ILE A 20 -6.56 -0.88 -6.37
N VAL A 21 -6.60 -2.22 -6.33
CA VAL A 21 -5.52 -3.02 -5.75
C VAL A 21 -4.24 -2.92 -6.58
N ARG A 22 -4.32 -2.91 -7.91
CA ARG A 22 -3.15 -2.67 -8.78
C ARG A 22 -2.47 -1.34 -8.50
N ILE A 23 -3.25 -0.28 -8.24
CA ILE A 23 -2.71 1.02 -7.82
C ILE A 23 -2.04 0.91 -6.45
N PHE A 24 -2.58 0.13 -5.52
CA PHE A 24 -1.90 -0.11 -4.24
C PHE A 24 -0.58 -0.86 -4.38
N GLU A 25 -0.49 -1.82 -5.31
CA GLU A 25 0.71 -2.64 -5.52
C GLU A 25 1.77 -1.92 -6.37
N THR A 26 1.35 -1.15 -7.38
CA THR A 26 2.26 -0.67 -8.43
C THR A 26 2.12 0.82 -8.77
N GLY A 27 1.14 1.50 -8.18
CA GLY A 27 0.84 2.91 -8.44
C GLY A 27 0.13 3.19 -9.76
N LEU A 28 -0.22 2.16 -10.54
CA LEU A 28 -0.88 2.29 -11.85
C LEU A 28 -2.18 1.47 -11.93
N PRO A 29 -3.27 2.00 -12.53
CA PRO A 29 -4.49 1.24 -12.78
C PRO A 29 -4.26 -0.05 -13.58
N ALA A 30 -3.41 0.01 -14.61
CA ALA A 30 -3.08 -1.14 -15.46
C ALA A 30 -2.09 -2.12 -14.80
N GLY A 31 -1.42 -1.74 -13.71
CA GLY A 31 -0.38 -2.56 -13.11
C GLY A 31 0.99 -2.43 -13.78
N ARG A 32 2.00 -3.14 -13.25
CA ARG A 32 3.35 -3.26 -13.82
C ARG A 32 3.79 -4.72 -13.85
N TYR A 33 3.65 -5.38 -14.99
CA TYR A 33 3.92 -6.82 -15.14
C TYR A 33 5.40 -7.20 -15.03
N SER A 34 6.29 -6.26 -15.36
CA SER A 34 7.74 -6.44 -15.24
C SER A 34 8.31 -5.95 -13.91
N ALA A 35 7.46 -5.44 -13.00
CA ALA A 35 7.93 -4.96 -11.70
C ALA A 35 8.56 -6.11 -10.91
N LEU A 36 9.72 -5.88 -10.32
CA LEU A 36 10.40 -6.86 -9.50
C LEU A 36 11.06 -6.18 -8.32
N ALA A 37 10.84 -6.73 -7.13
CA ALA A 37 11.50 -6.31 -5.91
C ALA A 37 12.03 -7.53 -5.15
N VAL A 38 13.09 -7.31 -4.37
CA VAL A 38 13.56 -8.25 -3.35
C VAL A 38 13.66 -7.43 -2.06
N LEU A 39 12.78 -7.71 -1.12
CA LEU A 39 12.70 -7.00 0.16
C LEU A 39 13.33 -7.82 1.27
N ASN A 40 13.78 -7.16 2.34
CA ASN A 40 14.31 -7.83 3.53
C ASN A 40 13.19 -8.26 4.50
N ASP A 41 12.15 -8.88 3.97
CA ASP A 41 10.99 -9.39 4.72
C ASP A 41 10.89 -10.92 4.68
N GLY A 42 11.87 -11.57 4.04
CA GLY A 42 11.96 -13.01 3.86
C GLY A 42 11.02 -13.56 2.79
N ALA A 43 10.24 -12.75 2.07
CA ALA A 43 9.35 -13.20 1.00
C ALA A 43 10.12 -13.67 -0.25
N GLY A 44 11.36 -13.20 -0.42
CA GLY A 44 12.20 -13.45 -1.58
C GLY A 44 11.91 -12.46 -2.69
N ILE A 45 11.73 -12.97 -3.90
CA ILE A 45 11.31 -12.17 -5.05
C ILE A 45 9.82 -11.86 -4.89
N SER A 46 9.45 -10.59 -5.09
CA SER A 46 8.09 -10.10 -5.35
C SER A 46 8.03 -9.62 -6.79
N TYR A 47 7.05 -10.09 -7.56
CA TYR A 47 7.04 -9.91 -9.02
C TYR A 47 5.66 -9.53 -9.56
N GLY A 48 5.63 -8.60 -10.52
CA GLY A 48 4.49 -8.36 -11.39
C GLY A 48 3.32 -7.58 -10.78
N VAL A 49 2.18 -7.68 -11.46
CA VAL A 49 0.96 -6.86 -11.24
C VAL A 49 0.35 -7.01 -9.84
N SER A 50 0.57 -8.16 -9.19
CA SER A 50 0.09 -8.46 -7.83
C SER A 50 1.22 -8.79 -6.85
N GLN A 51 2.47 -8.44 -7.18
CA GLN A 51 3.65 -8.70 -6.34
C GLN A 51 3.75 -10.17 -5.89
N PHE A 52 3.60 -11.10 -6.83
CA PHE A 52 3.67 -12.54 -6.60
C PHE A 52 5.00 -12.92 -5.95
N THR A 53 4.94 -13.57 -4.78
CA THR A 53 6.12 -13.86 -3.99
C THR A 53 6.58 -15.31 -4.09
N HIS A 54 7.89 -15.53 -3.97
CA HIS A 54 8.43 -16.88 -3.86
C HIS A 54 7.89 -17.60 -2.62
N ARG A 55 7.95 -16.97 -1.44
CA ARG A 55 7.49 -17.57 -0.17
C ARG A 55 6.03 -18.05 -0.22
N SER A 56 5.14 -17.27 -0.81
CA SER A 56 3.71 -17.65 -0.91
C SER A 56 3.44 -18.78 -1.90
N GLY A 57 4.39 -19.09 -2.79
CA GLY A 57 4.19 -20.00 -3.93
C GLY A 57 3.40 -19.39 -5.08
N SER A 58 3.01 -18.11 -5.01
CA SER A 58 2.30 -17.46 -6.12
C SER A 58 3.22 -17.22 -7.31
N LEU A 59 4.50 -16.89 -7.07
CA LEU A 59 5.49 -16.76 -8.15
C LEU A 59 5.72 -18.09 -8.89
N GLN A 60 5.73 -19.21 -8.17
CA GLN A 60 5.77 -20.55 -8.76
C GLN A 60 4.62 -20.76 -9.74
N LYS A 61 3.39 -20.46 -9.32
CA LYS A 61 2.21 -20.60 -10.17
C LYS A 61 2.26 -19.72 -11.41
N VAL A 62 2.76 -18.49 -11.30
CA VAL A 62 2.94 -17.60 -12.47
C VAL A 62 3.92 -18.19 -13.47
N VAL A 63 5.07 -18.69 -13.00
CA VAL A 63 6.08 -19.28 -13.89
C VAL A 63 5.54 -20.56 -14.54
N GLU A 64 4.83 -21.41 -13.80
CA GLU A 64 4.19 -22.61 -14.37
C GLU A 64 3.13 -22.26 -15.41
N GLN A 65 2.26 -21.29 -15.11
CA GLN A 65 1.25 -20.83 -16.05
C GLN A 65 1.86 -20.20 -17.30
N TYR A 66 2.95 -19.44 -17.16
CA TYR A 66 3.68 -18.87 -18.29
C TYR A 66 4.21 -19.96 -19.23
N LEU A 67 4.82 -21.01 -18.67
CA LEU A 67 5.30 -22.15 -19.44
C LEU A 67 4.15 -22.90 -20.12
N ALA A 68 3.02 -23.05 -19.43
CA ALA A 68 1.81 -23.67 -19.98
C ALA A 68 1.18 -22.84 -21.12
N ASN A 69 1.28 -21.52 -21.05
CA ASN A 69 0.84 -20.60 -22.11
C ASN A 69 1.76 -20.60 -23.35
N GLY A 70 2.80 -21.45 -23.39
CA GLY A 70 3.74 -21.50 -24.52
C GLY A 70 4.80 -20.41 -24.50
N GLY A 71 5.04 -19.78 -23.35
CA GLY A 71 6.05 -18.73 -23.19
C GLY A 71 7.46 -19.18 -23.61
N THR A 72 8.09 -18.41 -24.51
CA THR A 72 9.39 -18.76 -25.11
C THR A 72 10.57 -18.00 -24.49
N VAL A 73 10.33 -16.76 -24.02
CA VAL A 73 11.36 -15.91 -23.42
C VAL A 73 11.83 -16.49 -22.09
N ALA A 74 13.15 -16.75 -22.01
CA ALA A 74 13.82 -17.31 -20.82
C ALA A 74 13.28 -18.68 -20.32
N VAL A 75 12.63 -19.44 -21.21
CA VAL A 75 12.03 -20.76 -20.91
C VAL A 75 13.03 -21.73 -20.26
N ASN A 76 14.29 -21.75 -20.73
CA ASN A 76 15.33 -22.63 -20.19
C ASN A 76 15.72 -22.25 -18.76
N THR A 77 15.88 -20.95 -18.48
CA THR A 77 16.17 -20.43 -17.14
C THR A 77 15.03 -20.75 -16.18
N PHE A 78 13.77 -20.60 -16.62
CA PHE A 78 12.61 -20.96 -15.81
C PHE A 78 12.53 -22.47 -15.53
N ARG A 79 12.69 -23.33 -16.54
CA ARG A 79 12.71 -24.80 -16.35
C ARG A 79 13.81 -25.24 -15.39
N LYS A 80 15.02 -24.66 -15.52
CA LYS A 80 16.16 -24.92 -14.64
C LYS A 80 15.87 -24.57 -13.18
N HIS A 81 15.23 -23.43 -12.93
CA HIS A 81 15.01 -22.92 -11.58
C HIS A 81 13.66 -23.28 -10.95
N LEU A 82 12.72 -23.84 -11.73
CA LEU A 82 11.40 -24.23 -11.25
C LEU A 82 11.42 -25.23 -10.06
N PRO A 83 12.30 -26.25 -10.02
CA PRO A 83 12.42 -27.11 -8.85
C PRO A 83 12.78 -26.33 -7.58
N ALA A 84 13.74 -25.40 -7.67
CA ALA A 84 14.12 -24.55 -6.53
C ALA A 84 12.98 -23.61 -6.11
N LEU A 85 12.23 -23.07 -7.08
CA LEU A 85 11.08 -22.20 -6.84
C LEU A 85 9.93 -22.93 -6.11
N ARG A 86 9.81 -24.26 -6.29
CA ARG A 86 8.83 -25.10 -5.58
C ARG A 86 9.20 -25.39 -4.12
N LEU A 87 10.49 -25.45 -3.80
CA LEU A 87 10.96 -25.87 -2.47
C LEU A 87 10.59 -24.89 -1.36
N ARG A 88 10.44 -23.58 -1.65
CA ARG A 88 10.04 -22.52 -0.69
C ARG A 88 10.81 -22.50 0.65
N THR A 89 11.94 -23.19 0.73
CA THR A 89 12.82 -23.18 1.90
C THR A 89 13.56 -21.86 1.98
N ALA A 90 13.98 -21.44 3.17
CA ALA A 90 14.74 -20.21 3.33
C ALA A 90 16.01 -20.17 2.46
N SER A 91 16.66 -21.32 2.26
CA SER A 91 17.82 -21.45 1.39
C SER A 91 17.45 -21.25 -0.09
N ALA A 92 16.42 -21.93 -0.60
CA ALA A 92 15.96 -21.78 -1.97
C ALA A 92 15.48 -20.35 -2.27
N ILE A 93 14.77 -19.74 -1.31
CA ILE A 93 14.30 -18.36 -1.38
C ILE A 93 15.48 -17.39 -1.52
N ARG A 94 16.48 -17.48 -0.62
CA ARG A 94 17.67 -16.62 -0.67
C ARG A 94 18.47 -16.83 -1.96
N SER A 95 18.66 -18.08 -2.37
CA SER A 95 19.43 -18.42 -3.58
C SER A 95 18.80 -17.82 -4.84
N LEU A 96 17.49 -18.02 -5.06
CA LEU A 96 16.82 -17.44 -6.22
C LEU A 96 16.69 -15.92 -6.14
N ALA A 97 16.51 -15.34 -4.95
CA ALA A 97 16.48 -13.89 -4.78
C ALA A 97 17.83 -13.23 -5.12
N ALA A 98 18.95 -13.90 -4.85
CA ALA A 98 20.29 -13.44 -5.22
C ALA A 98 20.63 -13.69 -6.71
N ASN A 99 19.94 -14.59 -7.38
CA ASN A 99 20.22 -14.97 -8.77
C ASN A 99 19.79 -13.87 -9.76
N ALA A 100 20.76 -13.12 -10.28
CA ALA A 100 20.52 -12.04 -11.25
C ALA A 100 19.95 -12.55 -12.58
N GLU A 101 20.40 -13.70 -13.07
CA GLU A 101 19.92 -14.30 -14.33
C GLU A 101 18.41 -14.62 -14.24
N PHE A 102 17.98 -15.21 -13.13
CA PHE A 102 16.57 -15.54 -12.90
C PHE A 102 15.72 -14.28 -12.77
N ARG A 103 16.17 -13.26 -12.02
CA ARG A 103 15.46 -11.98 -11.89
C ARG A 103 15.33 -11.25 -13.24
N ASN A 104 16.41 -11.15 -14.01
CA ASN A 104 16.37 -10.52 -15.33
C ASN A 104 15.48 -11.30 -16.31
N SER A 105 15.42 -12.63 -16.16
CA SER A 105 14.52 -13.47 -16.94
C SER A 105 13.05 -13.19 -16.63
N LEU A 106 12.69 -13.01 -15.35
CA LEU A 106 11.34 -12.57 -14.96
C LEU A 106 11.01 -11.20 -15.57
N VAL A 107 11.89 -10.20 -15.43
CA VAL A 107 11.65 -8.86 -16.00
C VAL A 107 11.44 -8.91 -17.51
N ARG A 108 12.28 -9.64 -18.25
CA ARG A 108 12.12 -9.79 -19.71
C ARG A 108 10.82 -10.50 -20.08
N ALA A 109 10.50 -11.59 -19.38
CA ALA A 109 9.26 -12.31 -19.62
C ALA A 109 8.04 -11.43 -19.32
N GLY A 110 8.09 -10.55 -18.31
CA GLY A 110 7.01 -9.62 -17.96
C GLY A 110 6.60 -8.64 -19.06
N ALA A 111 7.41 -8.49 -20.12
CA ALA A 111 7.08 -7.71 -21.30
C ALA A 111 6.26 -8.50 -22.34
N THR A 112 6.19 -9.83 -22.25
CA THR A 112 5.48 -10.67 -23.22
C THR A 112 4.01 -10.86 -22.87
N ASP A 113 3.18 -11.11 -23.87
CA ASP A 113 1.74 -11.27 -23.67
C ASP A 113 1.39 -12.57 -22.95
N GLU A 114 2.16 -13.64 -23.14
CA GLU A 114 1.94 -14.92 -22.44
C GLU A 114 2.19 -14.78 -20.94
N MET A 115 3.18 -13.98 -20.53
CA MET A 115 3.47 -13.73 -19.12
C MET A 115 2.44 -12.78 -18.52
N ARG A 116 1.98 -11.77 -19.26
CA ARG A 116 0.87 -10.91 -18.82
C ARG A 116 -0.38 -11.75 -18.60
N ALA A 117 -0.73 -12.62 -19.54
CA ALA A 117 -1.85 -13.55 -19.41
C ALA A 117 -1.67 -14.51 -18.22
N ALA A 118 -0.45 -15.01 -17.98
CA ALA A 118 -0.16 -15.87 -16.84
C ALA A 118 -0.36 -15.14 -15.49
N GLN A 119 0.10 -13.90 -15.39
CA GLN A 119 -0.10 -13.08 -14.20
C GLN A 119 -1.57 -12.75 -13.97
N GLU A 120 -2.32 -12.38 -15.01
CA GLU A 120 -3.76 -12.14 -14.91
C GLU A 120 -4.51 -13.39 -14.44
N HIS A 121 -4.21 -14.53 -15.05
CA HIS A 121 -4.81 -15.80 -14.67
C HIS A 121 -4.54 -16.14 -13.20
N VAL A 122 -3.29 -16.06 -12.75
CA VAL A 122 -2.94 -16.39 -11.37
C VAL A 122 -3.51 -15.37 -10.38
N ALA A 123 -3.52 -14.07 -10.72
CA ALA A 123 -4.16 -13.05 -9.89
C ALA A 123 -5.67 -13.30 -9.73
N TYR A 124 -6.32 -13.69 -10.83
CA TYR A 124 -7.73 -14.03 -10.80
C TYR A 124 -8.00 -15.27 -9.94
N GLU A 125 -7.32 -16.38 -10.22
CA GLU A 125 -7.54 -17.67 -9.54
C GLU A 125 -7.18 -17.62 -8.05
N MET A 126 -6.09 -16.96 -7.68
CA MET A 126 -5.61 -16.95 -6.30
C MET A 126 -6.29 -15.91 -5.41
N TYR A 127 -6.78 -14.81 -5.98
CA TYR A 127 -7.21 -13.66 -5.18
C TYR A 127 -8.61 -13.18 -5.56
N MET A 128 -8.90 -12.94 -6.84
CA MET A 128 -10.21 -12.38 -7.24
C MET A 128 -11.33 -13.41 -7.12
N LEU A 129 -11.13 -14.62 -7.62
CA LEU A 129 -12.13 -15.69 -7.57
C LEU A 129 -12.48 -16.07 -6.12
N PRO A 130 -11.53 -16.21 -5.18
CA PRO A 130 -11.85 -16.35 -3.76
C PRO A 130 -12.60 -15.14 -3.16
N ALA A 131 -12.30 -13.90 -3.61
CA ALA A 131 -13.02 -12.71 -3.17
C ALA A 131 -14.48 -12.75 -3.63
N LEU A 132 -14.72 -13.09 -4.90
CA LEU A 132 -16.06 -13.25 -5.46
C LEU A 132 -16.86 -14.32 -4.72
N ARG A 133 -16.24 -15.47 -4.41
CA ARG A 133 -16.86 -16.54 -3.62
C ARG A 133 -17.17 -16.08 -2.19
N ALA A 134 -16.28 -15.32 -1.56
CA ALA A 134 -16.51 -14.78 -0.22
C ALA A 134 -17.66 -13.78 -0.20
N CYS A 135 -17.77 -12.91 -1.20
CA CYS A 135 -18.90 -12.01 -1.36
C CYS A 135 -20.20 -12.79 -1.58
N ALA A 136 -20.22 -13.74 -2.53
CA ALA A 136 -21.40 -14.55 -2.83
C ALA A 136 -21.88 -15.34 -1.60
N GLY A 137 -20.97 -15.99 -0.88
CA GLY A 137 -21.30 -16.73 0.35
C GLY A 137 -21.78 -15.84 1.51
N SER A 138 -21.52 -14.53 1.45
CA SER A 138 -21.99 -13.55 2.45
C SER A 138 -23.20 -12.75 1.98
N GLY A 139 -23.68 -12.97 0.75
CA GLY A 139 -24.73 -12.16 0.12
C GLY A 139 -24.29 -10.72 -0.20
N PHE A 140 -22.99 -10.45 -0.30
CA PHE A 140 -22.47 -9.11 -0.55
C PHE A 140 -22.54 -8.74 -2.03
N THR A 141 -22.99 -7.51 -2.30
CA THR A 141 -23.25 -7.00 -3.66
C THR A 141 -22.61 -5.63 -3.93
N LEU A 142 -22.08 -4.96 -2.91
CA LEU A 142 -21.47 -3.64 -3.06
C LEU A 142 -20.03 -3.78 -3.57
N VAL A 143 -19.67 -2.96 -4.56
CA VAL A 143 -18.36 -3.00 -5.22
C VAL A 143 -17.22 -2.69 -4.24
N LEU A 144 -17.46 -1.81 -3.26
CA LEU A 144 -16.51 -1.54 -2.19
C LEU A 144 -16.20 -2.80 -1.37
N SER A 145 -17.19 -3.64 -1.10
CA SER A 145 -17.02 -4.90 -0.39
C SER A 145 -16.09 -5.85 -1.16
N LEU A 146 -16.30 -5.98 -2.48
CA LEU A 146 -15.42 -6.76 -3.34
C LEU A 146 -13.98 -6.23 -3.31
N ALA A 147 -13.78 -4.92 -3.44
CA ALA A 147 -12.46 -4.30 -3.41
C ALA A 147 -11.73 -4.52 -2.07
N VAL A 148 -12.45 -4.38 -0.95
CA VAL A 148 -11.91 -4.63 0.40
C VAL A 148 -11.47 -6.08 0.57
N ILE A 149 -12.31 -7.04 0.17
CA ILE A 149 -12.03 -8.47 0.33
C ILE A 149 -10.90 -8.89 -0.61
N TYR A 150 -10.91 -8.41 -1.86
CA TYR A 150 -9.86 -8.67 -2.83
C TYR A 150 -8.50 -8.16 -2.33
N ASP A 151 -8.38 -6.90 -1.91
CA ASP A 151 -7.15 -6.35 -1.33
C ASP A 151 -6.68 -7.14 -0.11
N SER A 152 -7.62 -7.60 0.73
CA SER A 152 -7.32 -8.37 1.93
C SER A 152 -6.82 -9.78 1.64
N LEU A 153 -7.27 -10.41 0.55
CA LEU A 153 -6.77 -11.70 0.08
C LEU A 153 -5.40 -11.55 -0.58
N THR A 154 -5.19 -10.51 -1.39
CA THR A 154 -3.88 -10.19 -2.00
C THR A 154 -2.83 -9.92 -0.92
N HIS A 155 -3.18 -9.16 0.13
CA HIS A 155 -2.29 -8.90 1.27
C HIS A 155 -2.18 -10.10 2.24
N GLY A 156 -3.03 -11.12 2.12
CA GLY A 156 -3.04 -12.29 3.00
C GLY A 156 -3.60 -12.05 4.41
N SER A 157 -4.39 -11.00 4.62
CA SER A 157 -4.99 -10.65 5.92
C SER A 157 -6.45 -11.07 6.08
N TYR A 158 -7.09 -11.63 5.03
CA TYR A 158 -8.54 -11.88 5.03
C TYR A 158 -9.02 -12.74 6.20
N ALA A 159 -8.62 -14.01 6.26
CA ALA A 159 -9.10 -14.96 7.25
C ALA A 159 -8.80 -14.51 8.70
N MET A 160 -7.59 -13.99 8.94
CA MET A 160 -7.15 -13.54 10.25
C MET A 160 -8.02 -12.41 10.84
N ILE A 161 -8.58 -11.54 10.00
CA ILE A 161 -9.47 -10.45 10.44
C ILE A 161 -10.95 -10.83 10.36
N ARG A 162 -11.35 -11.59 9.32
CA ARG A 162 -12.74 -12.00 9.05
C ARG A 162 -13.38 -12.63 10.28
N ASP A 163 -12.67 -13.57 10.91
CA ASP A 163 -13.19 -14.34 12.05
C ASP A 163 -13.27 -13.52 13.36
N ARG A 164 -12.77 -12.28 13.34
CA ARG A 164 -12.85 -11.35 14.47
C ARG A 164 -14.01 -10.37 14.34
N VAL A 165 -14.68 -10.29 13.19
CA VAL A 165 -15.83 -9.41 12.96
C VAL A 165 -17.04 -9.98 13.71
N ARG A 166 -17.70 -9.15 14.51
CA ARG A 166 -18.83 -9.56 15.36
C ARG A 166 -20.10 -8.78 15.00
N ILE A 167 -20.51 -8.88 13.75
CA ILE A 167 -21.76 -8.30 13.24
C ILE A 167 -22.71 -9.44 12.91
N LYS A 168 -23.95 -9.37 13.41
CA LYS A 168 -24.97 -10.39 13.16
C LYS A 168 -25.54 -10.21 11.75
N SER A 169 -25.84 -11.31 11.06
CA SER A 169 -26.45 -11.27 9.72
C SER A 169 -27.86 -10.66 9.70
N SER A 170 -28.54 -10.62 10.84
CA SER A 170 -29.85 -10.00 11.02
C SER A 170 -29.81 -8.47 11.08
N GLU A 171 -28.62 -7.85 11.14
CA GLU A 171 -28.48 -6.39 11.22
C GLU A 171 -28.99 -5.72 9.94
N LYS A 172 -29.71 -4.61 10.10
CA LYS A 172 -30.09 -3.75 8.97
C LYS A 172 -28.80 -3.23 8.31
N GLU A 173 -28.71 -3.34 6.99
CA GLU A 173 -27.49 -3.03 6.23
C GLU A 173 -26.26 -3.88 6.66
N PHE A 174 -26.47 -5.16 6.97
CA PHE A 174 -25.44 -6.13 7.37
C PHE A 174 -24.12 -5.99 6.59
N GLU A 175 -24.18 -5.94 5.26
CA GLU A 175 -22.99 -5.81 4.41
C GLU A 175 -22.14 -4.58 4.76
N LYS A 176 -22.77 -3.40 4.86
CA LYS A 176 -22.08 -2.15 5.18
C LYS A 176 -21.50 -2.19 6.59
N ALA A 177 -22.26 -2.70 7.56
CA ALA A 177 -21.82 -2.83 8.95
C ALA A 177 -20.63 -3.79 9.08
N TRP A 178 -20.72 -4.95 8.44
CA TRP A 178 -19.67 -5.98 8.45
C TRP A 178 -18.38 -5.48 7.81
N ILE A 179 -18.46 -4.88 6.61
CA ILE A 179 -17.30 -4.34 5.90
C ILE A 179 -16.67 -3.18 6.68
N THR A 180 -17.47 -2.31 7.28
CA THR A 180 -16.95 -1.22 8.11
C THR A 180 -16.17 -1.75 9.32
N ASP A 181 -16.72 -2.72 10.06
CA ASP A 181 -16.03 -3.34 11.20
C ASP A 181 -14.76 -4.09 10.76
N TYR A 182 -14.84 -4.83 9.65
CA TYR A 182 -13.70 -5.51 9.04
C TYR A 182 -12.54 -4.54 8.72
N VAL A 183 -12.82 -3.45 8.01
CA VAL A 183 -11.79 -2.48 7.61
C VAL A 183 -11.18 -1.79 8.83
N ARG A 184 -11.98 -1.45 9.85
CA ARG A 184 -11.47 -0.87 11.11
C ARG A 184 -10.53 -1.82 11.84
N ARG A 185 -10.90 -3.10 11.97
CA ARG A 185 -10.05 -4.13 12.59
C ARG A 185 -8.77 -4.35 11.82
N ARG A 186 -8.85 -4.38 10.48
CA ARG A 186 -7.68 -4.50 9.61
C ARG A 186 -6.75 -3.30 9.75
N ASP A 187 -7.28 -2.08 9.79
CA ASP A 187 -6.47 -0.86 10.00
C ASP A 187 -5.75 -0.89 11.36
N ALA A 188 -6.45 -1.29 12.42
CA ALA A 188 -5.88 -1.41 13.76
C ALA A 188 -4.76 -2.48 13.80
N TRP A 189 -4.96 -3.63 13.16
CA TRP A 189 -3.92 -4.66 13.05
C TRP A 189 -2.72 -4.20 12.23
N LEU A 190 -2.93 -3.53 11.10
CA LEU A 190 -1.83 -2.96 10.32
C LEU A 190 -1.04 -1.93 11.15
N ALA A 191 -1.73 -1.15 11.99
CA ALA A 191 -1.09 -0.20 12.90
C ALA A 191 -0.24 -0.88 13.98
N SER A 192 -0.67 -2.04 14.47
CA SER A 192 0.03 -2.75 15.56
C SER A 192 1.29 -3.48 15.10
N VAL A 193 1.54 -3.60 13.79
CA VAL A 193 2.72 -4.28 13.25
C VAL A 193 3.63 -3.23 12.58
N PRO A 194 4.79 -2.86 13.18
CA PRO A 194 5.60 -1.74 12.70
C PRO A 194 5.92 -1.77 11.20
N ARG A 195 6.34 -2.93 10.68
CA ARG A 195 6.66 -3.12 9.25
C ARG A 195 5.45 -3.00 8.30
N LEU A 196 4.23 -3.18 8.80
CA LEU A 196 2.99 -3.09 8.03
C LEU A 196 2.26 -1.76 8.23
N SER A 197 2.65 -0.97 9.25
CA SER A 197 2.00 0.31 9.56
C SER A 197 2.01 1.28 8.36
N VAL A 198 3.02 1.19 7.50
CA VAL A 198 3.16 1.96 6.26
C VAL A 198 2.12 1.58 5.20
N THR A 199 1.49 0.41 5.25
CA THR A 199 0.46 -0.03 4.28
C THR A 199 -0.95 0.39 4.66
N ARG A 200 -1.13 1.07 5.81
CA ARG A 200 -2.43 1.58 6.28
C ARG A 200 -3.09 2.59 5.34
N TYR A 201 -2.38 3.15 4.36
CA TYR A 201 -3.02 4.01 3.36
C TYR A 201 -4.14 3.26 2.61
N ARG A 202 -4.04 1.92 2.47
CA ARG A 202 -5.06 1.08 1.84
C ARG A 202 -6.36 1.07 2.63
N THR A 203 -6.30 0.79 3.93
CA THR A 203 -7.47 0.77 4.81
C THR A 203 -8.03 2.17 5.03
N LYS A 204 -7.18 3.19 5.14
CA LYS A 204 -7.63 4.60 5.19
C LYS A 204 -8.43 4.98 3.95
N PHE A 205 -7.96 4.63 2.76
CA PHE A 205 -8.71 4.85 1.52
C PHE A 205 -10.12 4.24 1.58
N PHE A 206 -10.26 3.00 2.03
CA PHE A 206 -11.58 2.38 2.16
C PHE A 206 -12.45 3.04 3.24
N LEU A 207 -11.87 3.40 4.39
CA LEU A 207 -12.61 4.12 5.45
C LEU A 207 -13.11 5.48 4.97
N ASP A 208 -12.31 6.20 4.20
CA ASP A 208 -12.70 7.50 3.63
C ASP A 208 -13.89 7.34 2.68
N LEU A 209 -13.89 6.30 1.83
CA LEU A 209 -15.02 6.00 0.93
C LEU A 209 -16.28 5.57 1.69
N ILE A 210 -16.12 4.75 2.74
CA ILE A 210 -17.22 4.35 3.63
C ILE A 210 -17.84 5.59 4.29
N ALA A 211 -17.01 6.51 4.78
CA ALA A 211 -17.46 7.71 5.48
C ALA A 211 -18.32 8.63 4.60
N VAL A 212 -18.06 8.67 3.29
CA VAL A 212 -18.84 9.46 2.32
C VAL A 212 -19.90 8.64 1.56
N GLY A 213 -20.11 7.37 1.94
CA GLY A 213 -21.14 6.51 1.35
C GLY A 213 -20.86 6.04 -0.09
N LYS A 214 -19.60 6.06 -0.56
CA LYS A 214 -19.21 5.62 -1.91
C LYS A 214 -19.11 4.09 -2.03
N TRP A 215 -20.23 3.40 -1.83
CA TRP A 215 -20.31 1.93 -1.79
C TRP A 215 -20.20 1.26 -3.17
N HIS A 216 -20.59 1.95 -4.25
CA HIS A 216 -20.55 1.44 -5.62
C HIS A 216 -19.28 1.85 -6.39
N LEU A 217 -18.36 2.58 -5.75
CA LEU A 217 -17.09 3.01 -6.33
C LEU A 217 -17.23 3.78 -7.65
N GLU A 218 -18.18 4.72 -7.70
CA GLU A 218 -18.45 5.53 -8.89
C GLU A 218 -17.20 6.31 -9.30
N LEU A 219 -16.82 6.13 -10.57
CA LEU A 219 -15.67 6.81 -11.18
C LEU A 219 -16.04 8.25 -11.57
N PRO A 220 -15.07 9.19 -11.51
CA PRO A 220 -13.66 8.98 -11.21
C PRO A 220 -13.34 8.82 -9.71
N LEU A 221 -12.27 8.08 -9.41
CA LEU A 221 -11.75 7.90 -8.05
C LEU A 221 -10.26 8.26 -7.97
N LYS A 222 -9.88 8.99 -6.92
CA LYS A 222 -8.47 9.23 -6.60
C LYS A 222 -7.97 8.14 -5.65
N VAL A 223 -7.14 7.25 -6.14
CA VAL A 223 -6.61 6.09 -5.40
C VAL A 223 -5.11 6.29 -5.23
N ASN A 224 -4.64 6.47 -4.00
CA ASN A 224 -3.21 6.64 -3.68
C ASN A 224 -2.44 7.60 -4.63
N GLY A 225 -3.07 8.73 -4.98
CA GLY A 225 -2.49 9.73 -5.90
C GLY A 225 -2.75 9.49 -7.40
N ALA A 226 -3.17 8.30 -7.82
CA ALA A 226 -3.58 8.01 -9.19
C ALA A 226 -5.07 8.33 -9.41
N LEU A 227 -5.41 8.85 -10.59
CA LEU A 227 -6.80 9.07 -11.00
C LEU A 227 -7.30 7.85 -11.78
N LEU A 228 -8.28 7.15 -11.22
CA LEU A 228 -8.98 6.06 -11.87
C LEU A 228 -10.21 6.61 -12.61
N THR A 229 -10.28 6.36 -13.92
CA THR A 229 -11.37 6.78 -14.81
C THR A 229 -11.86 5.59 -15.63
N GLU A 230 -13.02 5.72 -16.29
CA GLU A 230 -13.53 4.71 -17.22
C GLU A 230 -12.51 4.37 -18.32
N LYS A 231 -11.83 5.40 -18.85
CA LYS A 231 -10.75 5.21 -19.82
C LYS A 231 -9.60 4.40 -19.21
N GLY A 232 -9.21 4.73 -17.98
CA GLY A 232 -8.14 4.04 -17.25
C GLY A 232 -8.43 2.57 -16.95
N LEU A 233 -9.70 2.16 -16.83
CA LEU A 233 -10.09 0.75 -16.67
C LEU A 233 -9.88 -0.08 -17.94
N ASN A 234 -9.94 0.55 -19.11
CA ASN A 234 -9.88 -0.11 -20.41
C ASN A 234 -8.49 -0.05 -21.06
N LEU A 235 -7.52 0.61 -20.43
CA LEU A 235 -6.15 0.66 -20.95
C LEU A 235 -5.49 -0.72 -20.86
N SER A 236 -4.91 -1.14 -21.98
CA SER A 236 -3.96 -2.25 -21.95
C SER A 236 -2.66 -1.81 -21.25
N PRO A 237 -1.87 -2.76 -20.71
CA PRO A 237 -0.62 -2.44 -20.04
C PRO A 237 0.37 -1.67 -20.93
N ALA A 238 0.41 -1.98 -22.23
CA ALA A 238 1.25 -1.27 -23.20
C ALA A 238 0.85 0.22 -23.34
N GLN A 239 -0.46 0.48 -23.40
CA GLN A 239 -1.00 1.84 -23.53
C GLN A 239 -0.81 2.67 -22.25
N ALA A 240 -0.73 2.03 -21.08
CA ALA A 240 -0.48 2.71 -19.83
C ALA A 240 0.98 3.18 -19.67
N ASP A 241 1.94 2.47 -20.28
CA ASP A 241 3.37 2.84 -20.30
C ASP A 241 3.68 3.88 -21.39
N GLU A 242 3.06 3.82 -22.57
CA GLU A 242 3.29 4.76 -23.69
C GLU A 242 2.89 6.21 -23.37
N GLY A 243 1.92 6.42 -22.48
CA GLY A 243 1.47 7.75 -22.07
C GLY A 243 2.44 8.52 -21.16
N ARG A 244 3.59 7.94 -20.81
CA ARG A 244 4.65 8.59 -20.02
C ARG A 244 5.92 8.68 -20.85
N THR A 245 6.13 9.83 -21.50
CA THR A 245 7.48 10.26 -21.86
C THR A 245 8.35 10.21 -20.60
N ALA A 246 9.58 9.72 -20.75
CA ALA A 246 10.53 9.50 -19.67
C ALA A 246 10.95 10.81 -18.98
N VAL A 247 10.09 11.40 -18.15
CA VAL A 247 10.42 12.43 -17.17
C VAL A 247 9.49 12.24 -15.98
N GLY A 248 9.97 11.53 -14.95
CA GLY A 248 9.33 11.51 -13.64
C GLY A 248 9.49 12.88 -12.95
N PRO A 249 8.67 13.21 -11.94
CA PRO A 249 8.65 14.53 -11.33
C PRO A 249 9.82 14.72 -10.36
N TYR A 250 11.04 14.82 -10.87
CA TYR A 250 12.20 15.39 -10.18
C TYR A 250 13.19 15.91 -11.22
N ASP A 251 12.91 17.07 -11.82
CA ASP A 251 13.97 17.89 -12.41
C ASP A 251 13.54 19.36 -12.41
N ARG A 252 14.29 20.21 -11.69
CA ARG A 252 14.31 21.65 -11.90
C ARG A 252 15.70 22.03 -12.40
N PRO A 253 15.82 22.89 -13.43
CA PRO A 253 17.08 23.14 -14.10
C PRO A 253 17.90 24.18 -13.33
N SER A 254 19.21 23.95 -13.20
CA SER A 254 20.16 25.01 -12.87
C SER A 254 20.90 25.44 -14.15
N LYS A 255 20.80 26.72 -14.46
CA LYS A 255 21.54 27.43 -15.51
C LYS A 255 23.05 27.37 -15.21
N THR A 256 23.89 27.12 -16.23
CA THR A 256 24.98 28.01 -16.71
C THR A 256 25.77 27.37 -17.88
N LYS A 257 26.15 28.27 -18.81
CA LYS A 257 26.86 28.21 -20.10
C LYS A 257 28.00 27.18 -20.33
N MET A 258 27.93 26.54 -21.51
CA MET A 258 28.93 26.34 -22.59
C MET A 258 30.39 25.96 -22.29
N LEU A 259 30.83 24.78 -22.77
CA LEU A 259 31.87 24.60 -23.82
C LEU A 259 31.98 23.11 -24.30
N HIS A 260 32.38 22.92 -25.56
CA HIS A 260 32.33 21.70 -26.40
C HIS A 260 33.22 20.50 -26.02
N HIS A 261 32.68 19.26 -26.06
CA HIS A 261 33.25 18.05 -26.73
C HIS A 261 32.28 16.82 -26.70
N ALA A 262 32.37 15.94 -27.71
CA ALA A 262 31.45 14.82 -28.01
C ALA A 262 31.91 13.45 -27.43
N PRO A 263 31.14 12.34 -27.60
CA PRO A 263 30.50 11.59 -26.52
C PRO A 263 31.33 10.41 -25.99
N SER A 264 31.34 10.23 -24.67
CA SER A 264 31.88 9.03 -24.01
C SER A 264 31.01 8.65 -22.82
N GLN A 265 30.60 7.38 -22.81
CA GLN A 265 30.10 6.57 -21.69
C GLN A 265 29.45 7.31 -20.51
N LEU A 266 28.12 7.19 -20.40
CA LEU A 266 27.36 7.65 -19.23
C LEU A 266 27.81 6.91 -17.95
N PRO A 267 28.34 7.63 -16.95
CA PRO A 267 28.66 7.06 -15.65
C PRO A 267 27.39 6.92 -14.79
N LEU A 268 27.18 5.74 -14.21
CA LEU A 268 26.23 5.56 -13.12
C LEU A 268 26.73 6.31 -11.89
N PHE A 269 26.08 7.42 -11.55
CA PHE A 269 26.18 8.00 -10.21
C PHE A 269 25.03 7.52 -9.31
N PRO A 270 25.30 7.10 -8.06
CA PRO A 270 24.35 6.45 -7.18
C PRO A 270 23.39 7.44 -6.50
N ALA A 271 22.14 7.01 -6.30
CA ALA A 271 21.19 7.65 -5.40
C ALA A 271 21.67 7.51 -3.94
N LYS A 272 21.72 8.62 -3.20
CA LYS A 272 22.19 8.71 -1.82
C LYS A 272 21.16 8.11 -0.84
N HIS A 273 21.49 6.93 -0.31
CA HIS A 273 21.15 6.47 1.04
C HIS A 273 22.44 5.86 1.65
N PRO A 274 22.61 5.84 3.00
CA PRO A 274 23.92 5.80 3.64
C PRO A 274 24.76 4.59 3.20
N GLN A 275 25.88 4.84 2.52
CA GLN A 275 26.80 3.80 2.05
C GLN A 275 27.59 3.18 3.20
N ALA A 276 27.61 1.85 3.21
CA ALA A 276 28.56 1.03 3.93
C ALA A 276 29.96 1.13 3.31
N ARG A 277 31.01 1.21 4.15
CA ARG A 277 32.40 0.95 3.75
C ARG A 277 32.63 -0.56 3.61
N GLN A 278 33.47 -0.95 2.67
CA GLN A 278 34.02 -2.29 2.55
C GLN A 278 35.11 -2.55 3.62
N PRO A 279 35.36 -3.83 3.95
CA PRO A 279 36.71 -4.24 4.30
C PRO A 279 37.24 -5.32 3.34
N GLU A 280 38.53 -5.16 3.10
CA GLU A 280 39.44 -6.01 2.35
C GLU A 280 39.60 -7.41 2.98
N SER A 281 40.20 -8.29 2.19
CA SER A 281 40.53 -9.68 2.51
C SER A 281 41.35 -9.84 3.79
N GLY A 282 41.01 -10.82 4.60
CA GLY A 282 41.86 -11.33 5.68
C GLY A 282 41.15 -12.44 6.46
N SER A 283 41.59 -13.68 6.26
CA SER A 283 41.13 -14.87 6.95
C SER A 283 41.33 -14.80 8.47
N VAL A 284 40.28 -15.06 9.26
CA VAL A 284 40.16 -15.99 10.42
C VAL A 284 38.68 -15.95 10.83
N LEU A 285 38.02 -17.10 11.00
CA LEU A 285 36.61 -17.21 11.40
C LEU A 285 36.41 -16.80 12.88
N PRO A 286 35.55 -15.82 13.21
CA PRO A 286 35.17 -15.51 14.60
C PRO A 286 33.96 -16.35 15.04
N THR A 287 33.86 -16.60 16.35
CA THR A 287 32.75 -17.37 16.95
C THR A 287 31.46 -16.55 17.02
N LEU A 288 30.30 -17.23 17.10
CA LEU A 288 28.96 -16.64 17.10
C LEU A 288 28.77 -15.54 18.17
N ASP A 289 29.37 -15.72 19.35
CA ASP A 289 29.26 -14.77 20.47
C ASP A 289 29.97 -13.44 20.19
N GLU A 290 31.07 -13.45 19.43
CA GLU A 290 31.78 -12.23 19.03
C GLU A 290 31.02 -11.45 17.95
N ILE A 291 30.20 -12.14 17.15
CA ILE A 291 29.34 -11.54 16.13
C ILE A 291 28.14 -10.85 16.81
N GLU A 292 27.51 -11.49 17.79
CA GLU A 292 26.38 -10.91 18.55
C GLU A 292 26.82 -9.68 19.36
N ALA A 293 27.95 -9.76 20.08
CA ALA A 293 28.49 -8.61 20.82
C ALA A 293 28.91 -7.43 19.92
N ARG A 294 29.13 -7.67 18.62
CA ARG A 294 29.47 -6.64 17.63
C ARG A 294 28.21 -6.05 16.98
N ILE A 295 27.15 -6.83 16.84
CA ILE A 295 25.83 -6.40 16.39
C ILE A 295 25.17 -5.49 17.44
N ASP A 296 25.25 -5.84 18.72
CA ASP A 296 24.64 -5.07 19.81
C ASP A 296 25.30 -3.69 20.00
N ARG A 297 26.63 -3.62 19.84
CA ARG A 297 27.37 -2.35 19.87
C ARG A 297 27.08 -1.44 18.66
N ILE A 298 26.63 -2.01 17.55
CA ILE A 298 26.20 -1.26 16.36
C ILE A 298 24.76 -0.77 16.53
N ALA A 299 23.86 -1.60 17.06
CA ALA A 299 22.48 -1.21 17.37
C ALA A 299 22.42 -0.02 18.35
N ALA A 300 23.24 -0.05 19.42
CA ALA A 300 23.32 1.03 20.39
C ALA A 300 23.78 2.38 19.81
N LYS A 301 24.58 2.38 18.73
CA LYS A 301 25.01 3.60 18.03
C LYS A 301 23.89 4.19 17.15
N TYR A 302 23.00 3.37 16.62
CA TYR A 302 21.84 3.85 15.85
C TYR A 302 20.76 4.44 16.77
N ASP A 303 20.53 3.88 17.95
CA ASP A 303 19.60 4.41 18.95
C ASP A 303 20.00 5.81 19.46
N GLN A 304 21.30 6.14 19.43
CA GLN A 304 21.78 7.47 19.79
C GLN A 304 21.52 8.49 18.67
N VAL A 305 21.59 8.08 17.40
CA VAL A 305 21.27 8.92 16.23
C VAL A 305 19.76 9.12 16.08
N GLU A 306 18.95 8.12 16.42
CA GLU A 306 17.48 8.20 16.39
C GLU A 306 16.91 9.14 17.45
N ARG A 307 17.54 9.21 18.64
CA ARG A 307 17.20 10.20 19.68
C ARG A 307 17.50 11.65 19.27
N ILE A 308 18.51 11.87 18.42
CA ILE A 308 18.83 13.20 17.87
C ILE A 308 17.87 13.54 16.72
N ALA A 309 17.49 12.55 15.89
CA ALA A 309 16.50 12.73 14.82
C ALA A 309 15.09 13.04 15.37
N HIS A 310 14.66 12.40 16.47
CA HIS A 310 13.39 12.69 17.14
C HIS A 310 13.30 14.10 17.73
N LYS A 311 14.42 14.70 18.18
CA LYS A 311 14.46 16.11 18.59
C LYS A 311 14.29 17.10 17.43
N THR A 312 14.55 16.66 16.19
CA THR A 312 14.44 17.52 15.00
C THR A 312 13.06 17.40 14.33
N LEU A 313 12.42 16.23 14.41
CA LEU A 313 11.07 15.98 13.88
C LEU A 313 9.93 16.63 14.71
N THR A 314 10.16 16.89 16.00
CA THR A 314 9.19 17.59 16.86
C THR A 314 9.04 19.08 16.52
N ARG A 315 9.95 19.68 15.74
CA ARG A 315 9.79 21.05 15.22
C ARG A 315 8.83 21.12 14.03
N THR A 316 8.75 20.08 13.22
CA THR A 316 7.90 20.06 12.01
C THR A 316 6.43 19.79 12.35
N ASP A 317 6.15 19.00 13.38
CA ASP A 317 4.77 18.77 13.84
C ASP A 317 4.17 19.98 14.55
N ARG A 318 4.99 20.82 15.21
CA ARG A 318 4.55 22.12 15.73
C ARG A 318 4.14 23.08 14.60
N ALA A 319 4.79 23.01 13.44
CA ALA A 319 4.43 23.80 12.26
C ALA A 319 3.13 23.31 11.58
N LYS A 320 2.87 21.99 11.57
CA LYS A 320 1.59 21.43 11.07
C LYS A 320 0.42 21.75 12.00
N SER A 321 0.64 21.72 13.31
CA SER A 321 -0.36 22.12 14.32
C SER A 321 -0.73 23.60 14.20
N LEU A 322 0.25 24.48 13.93
CA LEU A 322 0.00 25.90 13.67
C LEU A 322 -0.83 26.12 12.39
N TRP A 323 -0.58 25.34 11.33
CA TRP A 323 -1.35 25.41 10.09
C TRP A 323 -2.81 24.97 10.25
N THR A 324 -3.08 23.96 11.08
CA THR A 324 -4.47 23.53 11.37
C THR A 324 -5.23 24.55 12.20
N THR A 325 -4.56 25.25 13.11
CA THR A 325 -5.19 26.32 13.90
C THR A 325 -5.46 27.55 13.02
N VAL A 326 -4.52 27.97 12.18
CA VAL A 326 -4.66 29.12 11.26
C VAL A 326 -5.69 28.85 10.16
N ALA A 327 -5.71 27.64 9.57
CA ALA A 327 -6.73 27.26 8.60
C ALA A 327 -8.13 27.20 9.23
N GLY A 328 -8.23 26.76 10.49
CA GLY A 328 -9.48 26.79 11.25
C GLY A 328 -10.00 28.21 11.49
N THR A 329 -9.12 29.18 11.80
CA THR A 329 -9.52 30.59 12.03
C THR A 329 -9.91 31.29 10.72
N LEU A 330 -9.20 31.01 9.63
CA LEU A 330 -9.53 31.53 8.30
C LEU A 330 -10.86 30.98 7.77
N TRP A 331 -11.13 29.69 8.02
CA TRP A 331 -12.41 29.07 7.67
C TRP A 331 -13.58 29.65 8.47
N GLN A 332 -13.39 29.95 9.76
CA GLN A 332 -14.39 30.62 10.59
C GLN A 332 -14.67 32.06 10.15
N THR A 333 -13.64 32.78 9.69
CA THR A 333 -13.80 34.14 9.16
C THR A 333 -14.54 34.13 7.81
N GLY A 334 -14.32 33.11 6.98
CA GLY A 334 -15.04 32.90 5.73
C GLY A 334 -16.55 32.71 5.91
N TRP A 335 -16.97 31.95 6.93
CA TRP A 335 -18.39 31.78 7.25
C TRP A 335 -19.05 33.05 7.80
N ALA A 336 -18.33 33.86 8.58
CA ALA A 336 -18.83 35.14 9.07
C ALA A 336 -19.09 36.12 7.91
N VAL A 337 -18.20 36.18 6.92
CA VAL A 337 -18.37 37.00 5.70
C VAL A 337 -19.53 36.49 4.84
N PHE A 338 -19.67 35.17 4.69
CA PHE A 338 -20.79 34.57 3.95
C PHE A 338 -22.16 34.83 4.62
N GLY A 339 -22.22 34.82 5.95
CA GLY A 339 -23.44 35.16 6.70
C GLY A 339 -23.90 36.60 6.55
N ILE A 340 -22.97 37.54 6.45
CA ILE A 340 -23.27 38.96 6.23
C ILE A 340 -23.82 39.15 4.81
N ILE A 341 -23.29 38.44 3.82
CA ILE A 341 -23.76 38.48 2.43
C ILE A 341 -25.14 37.79 2.29
N ALA A 342 -25.41 36.77 3.11
CA ALA A 342 -26.68 36.01 3.10
C ALA A 342 -27.83 36.66 3.92
N GLY A 343 -27.62 37.84 4.53
CA GLY A 343 -28.68 38.58 5.24
C GLY A 343 -29.20 37.92 6.52
N LEU A 344 -28.40 37.06 7.16
CA LEU A 344 -28.82 36.35 8.37
C LEU A 344 -28.90 37.31 9.59
N PRO A 345 -29.96 37.22 10.42
CA PRO A 345 -30.11 38.04 11.62
C PRO A 345 -28.96 37.84 12.61
N ARG A 346 -28.53 38.91 13.30
CA ARG A 346 -27.38 38.90 14.23
C ARG A 346 -27.59 37.93 15.40
N GLU A 347 -28.84 37.68 15.76
CA GLU A 347 -29.28 36.77 16.81
C GLU A 347 -28.84 35.34 16.52
N VAL A 348 -28.90 34.90 15.25
CA VAL A 348 -28.49 33.55 14.83
C VAL A 348 -26.99 33.35 15.07
N TRP A 349 -26.17 34.38 14.84
CA TRP A 349 -24.73 34.34 15.09
C TRP A 349 -24.39 34.22 16.57
N PHE A 350 -25.14 34.90 17.45
CA PHE A 350 -24.99 34.73 18.89
C PHE A 350 -25.30 33.29 19.32
N PHE A 351 -26.36 32.68 18.81
CA PHE A 351 -26.69 31.28 19.10
C PHE A 351 -25.62 30.30 18.62
N VAL A 352 -25.09 30.50 17.41
CA VAL A 352 -24.02 29.66 16.85
C VAL A 352 -22.73 29.80 17.67
N ALA A 353 -22.36 31.02 18.04
CA ALA A 353 -21.16 31.28 18.85
C ALA A 353 -21.26 30.66 20.25
N ILE A 354 -22.41 30.80 20.91
CA ILE A 354 -22.67 30.19 22.23
C ILE A 354 -22.63 28.66 22.12
N THR A 355 -23.27 28.08 21.10
CA THR A 355 -23.28 26.63 20.88
C THR A 355 -21.86 26.09 20.63
N ALA A 356 -21.07 26.79 19.82
CA ALA A 356 -19.67 26.43 19.57
C ALA A 356 -18.81 26.53 20.84
N ALA A 357 -19.00 27.55 21.67
CA ALA A 357 -18.31 27.71 22.95
C ALA A 357 -18.64 26.57 23.92
N ILE A 358 -19.92 26.18 24.02
CA ILE A 358 -20.37 25.06 24.85
C ILE A 358 -19.76 23.74 24.36
N LEU A 359 -19.80 23.46 23.05
CA LEU A 359 -19.20 22.24 22.49
C LEU A 359 -17.69 22.17 22.73
N THR A 360 -17.00 23.31 22.67
CA THR A 360 -15.57 23.40 22.95
C THR A 360 -15.26 23.11 24.42
N LEU A 361 -16.06 23.64 25.35
CA LEU A 361 -15.94 23.36 26.77
C LEU A 361 -16.19 21.87 27.09
N ILE A 362 -17.20 21.25 26.46
CA ILE A 362 -17.48 19.81 26.60
C ILE A 362 -16.31 18.97 26.08
N TYR A 363 -15.73 19.35 24.94
CA TYR A 363 -14.57 18.67 24.37
C TYR A 363 -13.36 18.75 25.31
N LEU A 364 -13.05 19.93 25.84
CA LEU A 364 -11.94 20.14 26.77
C LEU A 364 -12.14 19.35 28.08
N TYR A 365 -13.35 19.37 28.63
CA TYR A 365 -13.70 18.58 29.81
C TYR A 365 -13.49 17.08 29.57
N ARG A 366 -13.88 16.58 28.39
CA ARG A 366 -13.68 15.18 28.00
C ARG A 366 -12.19 14.83 27.87
N GLN A 367 -11.37 15.71 27.30
CA GLN A 367 -9.92 15.49 27.18
C GLN A 367 -9.23 15.44 28.54
N ILE A 368 -9.56 16.36 29.45
CA ILE A 368 -9.02 16.39 30.82
C ILE A 368 -9.45 15.14 31.59
N SER A 369 -10.71 14.73 31.46
CA SER A 369 -11.23 13.53 32.12
C SER A 369 -10.55 12.24 31.63
N LEU A 370 -10.31 12.12 30.32
CA LEU A 370 -9.56 11.00 29.75
C LEU A 370 -8.08 11.01 30.12
N GLY A 371 -7.49 12.20 30.33
CA GLY A 371 -6.13 12.35 30.85
C GLY A 371 -6.00 11.80 32.27
N LYS A 372 -6.91 12.19 33.16
CA LYS A 372 -6.93 11.72 34.56
C LYS A 372 -7.14 10.20 34.69
N ILE A 373 -7.97 9.60 33.82
CA ILE A 373 -8.16 8.14 33.78
C ILE A 373 -6.88 7.41 33.35
N ARG A 374 -6.09 8.01 32.45
CA ARG A 374 -4.81 7.42 32.00
C ARG A 374 -3.73 7.50 33.05
N GLU A 375 -3.69 8.59 33.82
CA GLU A 375 -2.76 8.77 34.94
C GLU A 375 -3.11 7.80 36.08
N ASN A 376 -4.39 7.70 36.48
CA ASN A 376 -4.82 6.77 37.52
C ASN A 376 -4.58 5.29 37.16
N ASN A 377 -4.75 4.91 35.89
CA ASN A 377 -4.47 3.55 35.43
C ASN A 377 -2.97 3.24 35.27
N ALA A 378 -2.11 4.27 35.22
CA ALA A 378 -0.66 4.09 35.16
C ALA A 378 -0.07 3.86 36.57
N ASP A 379 -0.66 4.48 37.59
CA ASP A 379 -0.25 4.31 38.99
C ASP A 379 -0.72 2.98 39.60
N GLU A 380 -1.72 2.31 39.02
CA GLU A 380 -2.20 0.98 39.44
C GLU A 380 -1.37 -0.20 38.89
N ILE A 381 -0.40 0.07 38.00
CA ILE A 381 0.44 -0.93 37.32
C ILE A 381 1.90 -0.92 37.86
N VAL A 382 2.19 -0.08 38.86
CA VAL A 382 3.46 -0.08 39.62
C VAL A 382 3.21 -0.62 41.01
#